data_AF-A0A126G1P8-F1
#
_entry.id   AF-A0A126G1P8-F1
#
_cell.length_a   1.000
_cell.length_b   1.000
_cell.length_c   1.000
_cell.angle_alpha   90.00
_cell.angle_beta   90.00
_cell.angle_gamma   90.00
#
_symmetry.space_group_name_H-M   'P 1'
#
loop_
_entity.id
_entity.type
_entity.pdbx_description
1 polymer ?
#
loop_
_entity_poly.entity_id
_entity_poly.type
_entity_poly.pdbx_seq_one_letter_code
_entity_poly.pdbx_strand_id
1 'polypeptide(L)'
;MLNFKDDNITYSLEEYTRYSKHLILPQIQLAGQERLRGARVLFVGAGGLGSPAIIYLAAAGIGCIGIVDDDIIDLSNLQRQILYTTNDLGYSKAIIAKKKY
;
A
#
# COMPACT_ATOMS: atom_id res chain seq x y z
N MET A 1 1.15 27.02 -8.50
CA MET A 1 1.60 26.16 -7.38
C MET A 1 0.53 26.25 -6.31
N LEU A 2 -0.05 25.12 -5.90
CA LEU A 2 -1.14 25.12 -4.92
C LEU A 2 -0.63 25.64 -3.57
N ASN A 3 -1.09 26.81 -3.15
CA ASN A 3 -0.81 27.39 -1.84
C ASN A 3 -1.79 26.81 -0.83
N PHE A 4 -1.31 26.06 0.16
CA PHE A 4 -2.12 25.63 1.29
C PHE A 4 -1.41 26.00 2.60
N LYS A 5 -2.00 26.99 3.28
CA LYS A 5 -1.80 27.25 4.69
C LYS A 5 -2.73 26.31 5.46
N ASP A 6 -2.20 25.19 5.91
CA ASP A 6 -2.74 24.44 7.04
C ASP A 6 -1.56 24.15 7.96
N ASP A 7 -1.44 24.92 9.04
CA ASP A 7 -0.22 25.09 9.85
C ASP A 7 0.16 23.88 10.74
N ASN A 8 -0.39 22.68 10.49
CA ASN A 8 -0.16 21.51 11.36
C ASN A 8 0.26 20.22 10.66
N ILE A 9 0.37 20.17 9.33
CA ILE A 9 0.70 18.92 8.63
C ILE A 9 1.70 19.17 7.51
N THR A 10 2.94 18.73 7.75
CA THR A 10 4.05 18.87 6.80
C THR A 10 4.18 17.58 5.99
N TYR A 11 3.81 17.60 4.71
CA TYR A 11 4.25 16.57 3.76
C TYR A 11 5.72 16.80 3.43
N SER A 12 6.51 15.73 3.41
CA SER A 12 7.82 15.82 2.77
C SER A 12 7.67 16.09 1.26
N LEU A 13 8.69 16.68 0.64
CA LEU A 13 8.70 16.91 -0.81
C LEU A 13 8.50 15.59 -1.59
N GLU A 14 9.03 14.49 -1.08
CA GLU A 14 8.87 13.16 -1.67
C GLU A 14 7.41 12.72 -1.64
N GLU A 15 6.73 12.82 -0.49
CA GLU A 15 5.33 12.42 -0.36
C GLU A 15 4.41 13.30 -1.20
N TYR A 16 4.66 14.61 -1.22
CA TYR A 16 3.90 15.53 -2.08
C TYR A 16 4.06 15.15 -3.55
N THR A 17 5.28 14.82 -3.98
CA THR A 17 5.55 14.37 -5.35
C THR A 17 4.83 13.06 -5.65
N ARG A 18 4.94 12.08 -4.74
CA ARG A 18 4.33 10.75 -4.85
C ARG A 18 2.80 10.82 -4.97
N TYR A 19 2.14 11.63 -4.16
CA TYR A 19 0.67 11.72 -4.10
C TYR A 19 0.08 12.87 -4.92
N SER A 20 0.89 13.64 -5.64
CA SER A 20 0.47 14.80 -6.45
C SER A 20 -0.77 14.52 -7.33
N LYS A 21 -0.84 13.34 -7.95
CA LYS A 21 -1.96 12.91 -8.80
C LYS A 21 -3.23 12.55 -8.01
N HIS A 22 -3.11 12.18 -6.73
CA HIS A 22 -4.27 11.97 -5.84
C HIS A 22 -4.77 13.31 -5.30
N LEU A 23 -3.86 14.23 -4.98
CA LEU A 23 -4.20 15.54 -4.42
C LEU A 23 -5.02 16.43 -5.37
N ILE A 24 -4.95 16.21 -6.67
CA ILE A 24 -5.79 16.92 -7.65
C ILE A 24 -7.23 16.38 -7.74
N LEU A 25 -7.50 15.18 -7.21
CA LEU A 25 -8.83 14.58 -7.27
C LEU A 25 -9.76 15.25 -6.25
N PRO A 26 -10.92 15.80 -6.67
CA PRO A 26 -11.83 16.52 -5.76
C PRO A 26 -12.29 15.71 -4.55
N GLN A 27 -12.40 14.38 -4.69
CA GLN A 27 -12.85 13.48 -3.62
C GLN A 27 -11.75 13.14 -2.61
N ILE A 28 -10.48 13.36 -2.96
CA ILE A 28 -9.33 13.08 -2.10
C ILE A 28 -8.79 14.41 -1.58
N GLN A 29 -8.14 15.20 -2.43
CA GLN A 29 -7.42 16.41 -2.02
C GLN A 29 -6.48 16.14 -0.82
N LEU A 30 -6.04 17.18 -0.11
CA LEU A 30 -5.17 17.01 1.05
C LEU A 30 -5.88 16.25 2.19
N ALA A 31 -7.13 16.59 2.49
CA ALA A 31 -7.88 15.99 3.59
C ALA A 31 -8.11 14.48 3.40
N GLY A 32 -8.39 14.03 2.18
CA GLY A 32 -8.54 12.61 1.86
C GLY A 32 -7.21 11.87 1.94
N GLN A 33 -6.11 12.47 1.46
CA GLN A 33 -4.79 11.87 1.58
C GLN A 33 -4.36 11.72 3.05
N GLU A 34 -4.69 12.69 3.91
CA GLU A 34 -4.49 12.58 5.36
C GLU A 34 -5.30 11.45 5.99
N ARG A 35 -6.56 11.27 5.55
CA ARG A 35 -7.38 10.15 6.00
C ARG A 35 -6.77 8.80 5.61
N LEU A 36 -6.20 8.69 4.40
CA LEU A 36 -5.49 7.48 3.97
C LEU A 36 -4.24 7.26 4.82
N ARG A 37 -3.41 8.29 5.02
CA ARG A 37 -2.22 8.25 5.89
C ARG A 37 -2.56 7.81 7.31
N GLY A 38 -3.67 8.28 7.88
CA GLY A 38 -4.11 7.89 9.23
C GLY A 38 -4.76 6.50 9.30
N ALA A 39 -5.11 5.89 8.17
CA ALA A 39 -5.84 4.63 8.13
C ALA A 39 -4.95 3.43 8.48
N ARG A 40 -5.59 2.41 9.06
CA ARG A 40 -4.98 1.12 9.39
C ARG A 40 -5.84 0.02 8.79
N VAL A 41 -5.26 -0.85 7.97
CA VAL A 41 -5.98 -1.91 7.27
C VAL A 41 -5.31 -3.25 7.56
N LEU A 42 -6.10 -4.25 7.98
CA LEU A 42 -5.63 -5.63 8.18
C LEU A 42 -6.09 -6.50 7.02
N PHE A 43 -5.15 -7.14 6.35
CA PHE A 43 -5.40 -8.19 5.37
C PHE A 43 -5.29 -9.55 6.02
N VAL A 44 -6.36 -10.34 5.93
CA VAL A 44 -6.36 -11.76 6.27
C VAL A 44 -6.31 -12.53 4.95
N GLY A 45 -5.11 -13.02 4.63
CA GLY A 45 -4.75 -13.59 3.35
C GLY A 45 -4.07 -12.58 2.43
N ALA A 46 -2.85 -12.91 2.01
CA ALA A 46 -2.04 -12.24 1.01
C ALA A 46 -1.90 -13.08 -0.27
N GLY A 47 -2.96 -13.83 -0.59
CA GLY A 47 -3.11 -14.65 -1.79
C GLY A 47 -3.63 -13.87 -2.99
N GLY A 48 -4.45 -14.50 -3.85
CA GLY A 48 -4.85 -13.92 -5.15
C GLY A 48 -5.64 -12.61 -5.07
N LEU A 49 -6.45 -12.42 -4.02
CA LEU A 49 -7.21 -11.17 -3.80
C LEU A 49 -6.40 -10.15 -2.98
N GLY A 50 -5.72 -10.63 -1.94
CA GLY A 50 -4.90 -9.77 -1.07
C GLY A 50 -3.74 -9.15 -1.84
N SER A 51 -3.11 -9.90 -2.73
CA SER A 51 -1.97 -9.46 -3.54
C SER A 51 -2.20 -8.12 -4.27
N PRO A 52 -3.20 -7.97 -5.17
CA PRO A 52 -3.45 -6.69 -5.82
C PRO A 52 -3.93 -5.61 -4.84
N ALA A 53 -4.77 -5.97 -3.87
CA ALA A 53 -5.33 -5.00 -2.93
C ALA A 53 -4.26 -4.36 -2.02
N ILE A 54 -3.30 -5.15 -1.52
CA ILE A 54 -2.16 -4.67 -0.74
C ILE A 54 -1.34 -3.67 -1.57
N ILE A 55 -1.02 -4.00 -2.82
CA ILE A 55 -0.25 -3.13 -3.72
C ILE A 55 -0.94 -1.77 -3.87
N TYR A 56 -2.24 -1.77 -4.18
CA TYR A 56 -2.96 -0.51 -4.42
C TYR A 56 -3.19 0.30 -3.14
N LEU A 57 -3.48 -0.34 -2.01
CA LEU A 57 -3.64 0.37 -0.74
C LEU A 57 -2.32 0.95 -0.22
N ALA A 58 -1.21 0.22 -0.38
CA ALA A 58 0.11 0.74 -0.05
C ALA A 58 0.48 1.91 -0.96
N ALA A 59 0.25 1.78 -2.27
CA ALA A 59 0.49 2.86 -3.24
C ALA A 59 -0.41 4.09 -3.02
N ALA A 60 -1.64 3.88 -2.52
CA ALA A 60 -2.54 4.95 -2.13
C ALA A 60 -2.08 5.71 -0.87
N GLY A 61 -1.14 5.14 -0.10
CA GLY A 61 -0.58 5.76 1.09
C GLY A 61 -1.34 5.42 2.37
N ILE A 62 -1.94 4.23 2.47
CA ILE A 62 -2.44 3.71 3.76
C ILE A 62 -1.27 3.64 4.75
N GLY A 63 -1.38 4.34 5.89
CA GLY A 63 -0.24 4.47 6.80
C GLY A 63 0.13 3.22 7.58
N CYS A 64 -0.79 2.25 7.72
CA CYS A 64 -0.50 0.98 8.36
C CYS A 64 -1.23 -0.18 7.67
N ILE A 65 -0.45 -1.13 7.16
CA ILE A 65 -0.97 -2.37 6.58
C ILE A 65 -0.50 -3.53 7.45
N GLY A 66 -1.47 -4.23 8.05
CA GLY A 66 -1.26 -5.51 8.72
C GLY A 66 -1.54 -6.65 7.76
N ILE A 67 -0.77 -7.73 7.84
CA ILE A 67 -0.93 -8.90 6.98
C ILE A 67 -0.87 -10.16 7.84
N VAL A 68 -1.86 -11.02 7.70
CA VAL A 68 -1.94 -12.34 8.31
C VAL A 68 -2.08 -13.36 7.18
N ASP A 69 -1.06 -14.19 6.99
CA ASP A 69 -1.06 -15.29 6.03
C ASP A 69 -0.05 -16.33 6.54
N ASP A 70 -0.49 -17.59 6.68
CA ASP A 70 0.29 -18.71 7.20
C ASP A 70 0.92 -19.56 6.08
N ASP A 71 0.68 -19.21 4.82
CA ASP A 71 1.12 -19.98 3.67
C ASP A 71 2.49 -19.50 3.15
N ILE A 72 3.10 -20.34 2.33
CA ILE A 72 4.36 -20.07 1.64
C ILE A 72 4.13 -19.74 0.17
N ILE A 73 5.09 -19.04 -0.44
CA ILE A 73 5.02 -18.66 -1.84
C ILE A 73 5.38 -19.87 -2.71
N ASP A 74 4.49 -20.21 -3.63
CA ASP A 74 4.62 -21.35 -4.54
C ASP A 74 4.46 -20.93 -6.01
N LEU A 75 5.14 -21.63 -6.92
CA LEU A 75 5.16 -21.33 -8.35
C LEU A 75 3.75 -21.40 -8.97
N SER A 76 2.94 -22.37 -8.55
CA SER A 76 1.56 -22.59 -9.02
C SER A 76 0.59 -21.48 -8.60
N ASN A 77 1.06 -20.51 -7.82
CA ASN A 77 0.28 -19.39 -7.33
C ASN A 77 0.65 -18.04 -7.97
N LEU A 78 1.81 -17.93 -8.63
CA LEU A 78 2.34 -16.66 -9.12
C LEU A 78 1.51 -16.01 -10.25
N GLN A 79 0.78 -16.80 -11.03
CA GLN A 79 -0.12 -16.31 -12.09
C GLN A 79 -1.25 -15.41 -11.58
N ARG A 80 -1.57 -15.47 -10.28
CA ARG A 80 -2.61 -14.65 -9.65
C ARG A 80 -2.14 -13.88 -8.41
N GLN A 81 -0.94 -14.15 -7.91
CA GLN A 81 -0.36 -13.51 -6.73
C GLN A 81 0.79 -12.58 -7.13
N ILE A 82 0.45 -11.52 -7.86
CA ILE A 82 1.38 -10.54 -8.46
C ILE A 82 2.26 -9.76 -7.46
N LEU A 83 2.00 -9.92 -6.16
CA LEU A 83 2.79 -9.38 -5.06
C LEU A 83 4.15 -10.10 -4.94
N TYR A 84 4.22 -11.34 -5.42
CA TYR A 84 5.40 -12.19 -5.32
C TYR A 84 6.03 -12.46 -6.68
N THR A 85 7.29 -12.86 -6.65
CA THR A 85 8.08 -13.21 -7.83
C THR A 85 8.71 -14.59 -7.64
N THR A 86 9.32 -15.13 -8.70
CA THR A 86 10.05 -16.42 -8.63
C THR A 86 11.21 -16.41 -7.62
N ASN A 87 11.76 -15.24 -7.31
CA ASN A 87 12.83 -15.10 -6.30
C ASN A 87 12.31 -15.25 -4.86
N ASP A 88 11.00 -15.19 -4.67
CA ASP A 88 10.35 -15.26 -3.35
C ASP A 88 9.82 -16.67 -3.03
N LEU A 89 10.03 -17.66 -3.91
CA LEU A 89 9.55 -19.03 -3.71
C LEU A 89 10.09 -19.66 -2.41
N GLY A 90 9.24 -20.39 -1.71
CA GLY A 90 9.57 -21.07 -0.44
C GLY A 90 9.60 -20.16 0.79
N TYR A 91 9.49 -18.83 0.63
CA TYR A 91 9.37 -17.91 1.76
C TYR A 91 7.91 -17.72 2.19
N SER A 92 7.71 -17.32 3.45
CA SER A 92 6.39 -16.95 3.98
C SER A 92 5.83 -15.74 3.22
N LYS A 93 4.55 -15.85 2.83
CA LYS A 93 3.80 -14.77 2.19
C LYS A 93 3.76 -13.51 3.05
N ALA A 94 3.40 -13.64 4.33
CA ALA A 94 3.31 -12.50 5.23
C ALA A 94 4.64 -11.75 5.39
N ILE A 95 5.76 -12.49 5.48
CA ILE A 95 7.09 -11.89 5.63
C ILE A 95 7.53 -11.16 4.37
N ILE A 96 7.37 -11.78 3.19
CA ILE A 96 7.75 -11.14 1.93
C ILE A 96 6.85 -9.94 1.63
N ALA A 97 5.54 -10.05 1.89
CA ALA A 97 4.61 -8.96 1.68
C ALA A 97 5.01 -7.71 2.51
N LYS A 98 5.30 -7.89 3.80
CA LYS A 98 5.82 -6.82 4.69
C LYS A 98 7.14 -6.21 4.21
N LYS A 99 7.99 -6.99 3.53
CA LYS A 99 9.28 -6.48 3.06
C LYS A 99 9.12 -5.57 1.83
N LYS A 100 8.06 -5.77 1.05
CA LYS A 100 7.78 -5.00 -0.18
C LYS A 100 6.93 -3.75 0.07
N TYR A 101 6.05 -3.78 1.07
CA TYR A 101 5.08 -2.73 1.39
C TYR A 101 4.91 -2.60 2.92
#